data_AF-A0A527ZHJ4-F1
#
_entry.id   AF-A0A527ZHJ4-F1
#
_cell.length_a   1.000
_cell.length_b   1.000
_cell.length_c   1.000
_cell.angle_alpha   90.00
_cell.angle_beta   90.00
_cell.angle_gamma   90.00
#
_symmetry.space_group_name_H-M   'P 1'
#
loop_
_entity.id
_entity.type
_entity.pdbx_description
1 polymer ?
#
loop_
_entity_poly.entity_id
_entity_poly.type
_entity_poly.pdbx_seq_one_letter_code
_entity_poly.pdbx_strand_id
1 'polypeptide(L)'
;LRPMTAGREVVEDYGHVGLSLRSHPISFLRADLRRRRIVTCQEAMQARDKRWLEAAGLVLVRQRPGSAKGVMFLTMEDETGAANVVVWVKVFEKFRRVLLSSAMLGVRGRVQREGEVVHLVAHELTDLSAELASVGSRETPFPLPHGRGDEAHHGGSGIDPRSLPKGRN
;
A
#
# COMPACT_ATOMS: atom_id res chain seq x y z
N LEU A 1 -30.99 2.07 -19.06
CA LEU A 1 -29.62 1.50 -18.91
C LEU A 1 -29.36 1.36 -17.42
N ARG A 2 -29.12 0.15 -16.90
CA ARG A 2 -28.83 -0.08 -15.47
C ARG A 2 -27.46 0.52 -15.15
N PRO A 3 -27.33 1.48 -14.22
CA PRO A 3 -26.01 1.95 -13.80
C PRO A 3 -25.29 0.84 -13.05
N MET A 4 -24.03 0.65 -13.38
CA MET A 4 -23.15 -0.38 -12.83
C MET A 4 -22.89 -0.11 -11.33
N THR A 5 -22.79 -1.19 -10.54
CA THR A 5 -22.69 -1.18 -9.09
C THR A 5 -21.34 -0.62 -8.59
N ALA A 6 -21.44 0.40 -7.72
CA ALA A 6 -20.40 1.32 -7.24
C ALA A 6 -19.27 0.74 -6.35
N GLY A 7 -18.92 -0.54 -6.51
CA GLY A 7 -17.79 -1.17 -5.82
C GLY A 7 -16.46 -1.17 -6.60
N ARG A 8 -16.47 -0.71 -7.85
CA ARG A 8 -15.31 -0.82 -8.77
C ARG A 8 -14.38 0.39 -8.79
N GLU A 9 -14.83 1.61 -8.45
CA GLU A 9 -14.09 2.81 -8.86
C GLU A 9 -12.98 3.33 -7.91
N VAL A 10 -12.90 2.83 -6.67
CA VAL A 10 -11.79 3.17 -5.73
C VAL A 10 -10.77 2.02 -5.60
N VAL A 11 -11.01 0.97 -6.38
CA VAL A 11 -9.98 0.16 -7.02
C VAL A 11 -9.51 0.80 -8.33
N GLU A 12 -10.28 1.70 -8.96
CA GLU A 12 -9.93 2.23 -10.29
C GLU A 12 -8.95 3.39 -10.29
N ASP A 13 -8.59 3.94 -9.13
CA ASP A 13 -7.38 4.71 -8.99
C ASP A 13 -7.06 4.80 -7.50
N TYR A 14 -5.84 5.20 -7.16
CA TYR A 14 -5.54 5.99 -5.97
C TYR A 14 -6.34 7.34 -5.99
N GLY A 15 -7.67 7.25 -6.19
CA GLY A 15 -8.59 8.16 -6.89
C GLY A 15 -8.10 9.59 -7.06
N HIS A 16 -7.74 9.99 -8.28
CA HIS A 16 -7.41 11.37 -8.66
C HIS A 16 -6.49 12.09 -7.66
N VAL A 17 -5.19 11.77 -7.64
CA VAL A 17 -4.13 12.61 -7.03
C VAL A 17 -4.23 12.76 -5.48
N GLY A 18 -5.34 12.40 -4.82
CA GLY A 18 -5.60 12.76 -3.43
C GLY A 18 -5.10 11.77 -2.38
N LEU A 19 -5.21 10.45 -2.65
CA LEU A 19 -4.76 9.41 -1.72
C LEU A 19 -3.28 9.11 -1.87
N SER A 20 -2.76 9.10 -3.10
CA SER A 20 -1.35 8.82 -3.39
C SER A 20 -0.43 9.95 -2.91
N LEU A 21 -0.92 11.18 -2.86
CA LEU A 21 -0.16 12.33 -2.34
C LEU A 21 -0.19 12.46 -0.81
N ARG A 22 -1.02 11.70 -0.07
CA ARG A 22 -1.24 11.95 1.37
C ARG A 22 -0.93 10.79 2.30
N SER A 23 -1.28 9.53 1.97
CA SER A 23 -0.90 8.33 2.76
C SER A 23 -1.39 7.03 2.11
N HIS A 24 -0.66 5.93 2.33
CA HIS A 24 -1.07 4.60 1.87
C HIS A 24 -2.39 4.15 2.53
N PRO A 25 -3.39 3.59 1.82
CA PRO A 25 -4.73 3.28 2.36
C PRO A 25 -4.74 2.38 3.61
N ILE A 26 -3.78 1.45 3.70
CA ILE A 26 -3.68 0.53 4.85
C ILE A 26 -3.29 1.25 6.14
N SER A 27 -2.68 2.44 6.07
CA SER A 27 -2.36 3.23 7.27
C SER A 27 -3.61 3.53 8.12
N PHE A 28 -4.76 3.78 7.48
CA PHE A 28 -6.05 4.00 8.15
C PHE A 28 -6.60 2.73 8.82
N LEU A 29 -6.18 1.55 8.36
CA LEU A 29 -6.56 0.25 8.92
C LEU A 29 -5.54 -0.26 9.95
N ARG A 30 -4.37 0.38 10.07
CA ARG A 30 -3.24 -0.16 10.86
C ARG A 30 -3.60 -0.43 12.31
N ALA A 31 -4.33 0.47 12.96
CA ALA A 31 -4.74 0.28 14.35
C ALA A 31 -5.59 -0.99 14.52
N ASP A 32 -6.47 -1.29 13.56
CA ASP A 32 -7.36 -2.46 13.60
C ASP A 32 -6.61 -3.75 13.29
N LEU A 33 -5.75 -3.72 12.27
CA LEU A 33 -4.88 -4.83 11.90
C LEU A 33 -3.96 -5.21 13.06
N ARG A 34 -3.37 -4.22 13.75
CA ARG A 34 -2.51 -4.48 14.92
C ARG A 34 -3.28 -5.11 16.08
N ARG A 35 -4.53 -4.70 16.33
CA ARG A 35 -5.39 -5.36 17.33
C ARG A 35 -5.66 -6.83 16.99
N ARG A 36 -5.73 -7.15 15.69
CA ARG A 36 -5.85 -8.53 15.17
C ARG A 36 -4.51 -9.29 15.13
N ARG A 37 -3.41 -8.68 15.59
CA ARG A 37 -2.02 -9.21 15.51
C ARG A 37 -1.53 -9.44 14.08
N ILE A 38 -2.07 -8.66 13.14
CA ILE A 38 -1.62 -8.61 11.76
C ILE A 38 -0.49 -7.59 11.67
N VAL A 39 0.71 -8.07 11.31
CA VAL A 39 1.95 -7.29 11.25
C VAL A 39 2.06 -6.50 9.95
N THR A 40 2.99 -5.55 9.90
CA THR A 40 3.32 -4.83 8.67
C THR A 40 4.09 -5.70 7.68
N CYS A 41 4.10 -5.32 6.40
CA CYS A 41 4.94 -5.94 5.38
C CYS A 41 6.42 -5.87 5.77
N GLN A 42 6.89 -4.73 6.28
CA GLN A 42 8.26 -4.57 6.76
C GLN A 42 8.58 -5.52 7.93
N GLU A 43 7.69 -5.63 8.92
CA GLU A 43 7.85 -6.57 10.04
C GLU A 43 7.92 -8.03 9.54
N ALA A 44 7.11 -8.38 8.54
CA ALA A 44 7.15 -9.70 7.93
C ALA A 44 8.48 -9.97 7.18
N MET A 45 9.02 -8.97 6.47
CA MET A 45 10.29 -9.11 5.73
C MET A 45 11.53 -9.04 6.64
N GLN A 46 11.43 -8.41 7.82
CA GLN A 46 12.51 -8.37 8.82
C GLN A 46 12.46 -9.54 9.81
N ALA A 47 11.36 -10.28 9.84
CA ALA A 47 11.21 -11.42 10.73
C ALA A 47 12.28 -12.50 10.48
N ARG A 48 12.56 -13.25 11.55
CA ARG A 48 13.46 -14.40 11.51
C ARG A 48 12.88 -15.51 10.64
N ASP A 49 13.78 -16.27 10.02
CA ASP A 49 13.41 -17.48 9.27
C ASP A 49 12.52 -18.40 10.11
N LYS A 50 11.62 -19.12 9.45
CA LYS A 50 10.66 -20.07 10.03
C LYS A 50 9.60 -19.48 10.96
N ARG A 51 9.55 -18.16 11.16
CA ARG A 51 8.54 -17.52 12.01
C ARG A 51 7.15 -17.60 11.40
N TRP A 52 6.16 -17.93 12.22
CA TRP A 52 4.75 -17.82 11.86
C TRP A 52 4.22 -16.43 12.20
N LEU A 53 3.53 -15.82 11.23
CA LEU A 53 2.91 -14.51 11.36
C LEU A 53 1.75 -14.36 10.38
N GLU A 54 1.01 -13.28 10.54
CA GLU A 54 -0.01 -12.84 9.60
C GLU A 54 0.28 -11.41 9.19
N ALA A 55 0.35 -11.14 7.90
CA ALA A 55 0.56 -9.80 7.34
C ALA A 55 -0.56 -9.47 6.37
N ALA A 56 -0.89 -8.19 6.21
CA ALA A 56 -1.91 -7.77 5.27
C ALA A 56 -1.40 -6.65 4.36
N GLY A 57 -1.81 -6.69 3.11
CA GLY A 57 -1.35 -5.75 2.09
C GLY A 57 -2.32 -5.64 0.92
N LEU A 58 -2.21 -4.53 0.17
CA LEU A 58 -2.81 -4.37 -1.14
C LEU A 58 -2.10 -5.28 -2.12
N VAL A 59 -2.84 -6.01 -2.95
CA VAL A 59 -2.19 -6.90 -3.91
C VAL A 59 -1.76 -6.12 -5.14
N LEU A 60 -0.45 -6.04 -5.37
CA LEU A 60 0.13 -5.35 -6.51
C LEU A 60 0.25 -6.29 -7.72
N VAL A 61 0.82 -7.47 -7.50
CA VAL A 61 1.21 -8.39 -8.57
C VAL A 61 0.84 -9.80 -8.22
N ARG A 62 0.37 -10.55 -9.23
CA ARG A 62 0.17 -12.01 -9.19
C ARG A 62 0.85 -12.61 -10.39
N GLN A 63 1.81 -13.49 -10.17
CA GLN A 63 2.52 -14.16 -11.25
C GLN A 63 2.54 -15.66 -11.04
N ARG A 64 2.22 -16.40 -12.10
CA ARG A 64 2.35 -17.85 -12.16
C ARG A 64 3.30 -18.18 -13.32
N PRO A 65 4.61 -18.30 -13.07
CA PRO A 65 5.57 -18.62 -14.12
C PRO A 65 5.22 -19.97 -14.76
N GLY A 66 5.28 -20.07 -16.08
CA GLY A 66 4.97 -21.32 -16.80
C GLY A 66 5.88 -22.49 -16.44
N SER A 67 7.10 -22.21 -15.95
CA SER A 67 8.09 -23.19 -15.49
C SER A 67 7.98 -23.56 -14.01
N ALA A 68 7.25 -22.78 -13.20
CA ALA A 68 7.10 -23.05 -11.78
C ALA A 68 6.04 -24.16 -11.62
N LYS A 69 6.39 -25.24 -10.91
CA LYS A 69 5.56 -26.43 -10.62
C LYS A 69 4.32 -26.09 -9.78
N GLY A 70 3.45 -25.25 -10.31
CA GLY A 70 2.21 -24.78 -9.70
C GLY A 70 2.37 -23.80 -8.52
N VAL A 71 3.52 -23.15 -8.39
CA VAL A 71 3.70 -22.02 -7.46
C VAL A 71 3.16 -20.74 -8.10
N MET A 72 2.48 -19.93 -7.29
CA MET A 72 2.16 -18.55 -7.60
C MET A 72 2.93 -17.62 -6.67
N PHE A 73 3.48 -16.57 -7.24
CA PHE A 73 4.09 -15.46 -6.52
C PHE A 73 3.10 -14.30 -6.45
N LEU A 74 3.04 -13.67 -5.29
CA LEU A 74 2.20 -12.51 -5.04
C LEU A 74 3.02 -11.45 -4.34
N THR A 75 2.94 -10.20 -4.81
CA THR A 75 3.52 -9.06 -4.11
C THR A 75 2.37 -8.27 -3.51
N MET A 76 2.44 -8.05 -2.19
CA MET A 76 1.52 -7.18 -1.49
C MET A 76 2.24 -6.02 -0.82
N GLU A 77 1.59 -4.88 -0.68
CA GLU A 77 2.17 -3.66 -0.12
C GLU A 77 1.31 -3.07 0.99
N ASP A 78 1.97 -2.49 1.98
CA ASP A 78 1.36 -1.62 2.96
C ASP A 78 2.17 -0.31 3.12
N GLU A 79 1.80 0.54 4.06
CA GLU A 79 2.47 1.82 4.30
C GLU A 79 3.95 1.72 4.71
N THR A 80 4.44 0.51 5.01
CA THR A 80 5.83 0.24 5.40
C THR A 80 6.64 -0.39 4.28
N GLY A 81 6.00 -0.76 3.17
CA GLY A 81 6.64 -1.30 1.98
C GLY A 81 6.01 -2.61 1.49
N ALA A 82 6.76 -3.34 0.67
CA ALA A 82 6.29 -4.55 0.01
C ALA A 82 6.70 -5.83 0.75
N ALA A 83 5.86 -6.86 0.63
CA ALA A 83 6.11 -8.22 1.06
C ALA A 83 5.91 -9.20 -0.10
N ASN A 84 6.88 -10.10 -0.28
CA ASN A 84 6.81 -11.17 -1.26
C ASN A 84 6.13 -12.39 -0.64
N VAL A 85 5.09 -12.89 -1.28
CA VAL A 85 4.29 -14.03 -0.83
C VAL A 85 4.43 -15.18 -1.82
N VAL A 86 4.68 -16.37 -1.30
CA VAL A 86 4.72 -17.61 -2.08
C VAL A 86 3.49 -18.43 -1.76
N VAL A 87 2.75 -18.81 -2.80
CA VAL A 87 1.52 -19.60 -2.69
C VAL A 87 1.70 -20.91 -3.45
N TRP A 88 1.73 -22.02 -2.71
CA TRP A 88 1.81 -23.36 -3.29
C TRP A 88 0.46 -23.82 -3.86
N VAL A 89 0.48 -24.75 -4.81
CA VAL A 89 -0.72 -25.31 -5.51
C VAL A 89 -1.86 -25.60 -4.55
N LYS A 90 -1.59 -26.34 -3.47
CA LYS A 90 -2.60 -26.77 -2.51
C LYS A 90 -3.32 -25.58 -1.85
N VAL A 91 -2.59 -24.52 -1.55
CA VAL A 91 -3.14 -23.29 -0.95
C VAL A 91 -3.87 -22.49 -2.03
N PHE A 92 -3.30 -22.40 -3.23
CA PHE A 92 -3.94 -21.75 -4.37
C PHE A 92 -5.31 -22.38 -4.69
N GLU A 93 -5.39 -23.70 -4.78
CA GLU A 93 -6.64 -24.41 -5.08
C GLU A 93 -7.68 -24.21 -3.99
N LYS A 94 -7.27 -24.29 -2.71
CA LYS A 94 -8.16 -24.07 -1.56
C LYS A 94 -8.71 -22.64 -1.51
N PHE A 95 -7.90 -21.65 -1.83
CA PHE A 95 -8.23 -20.23 -1.69
C PHE A 95 -8.36 -19.52 -3.05
N ARG A 96 -8.67 -20.25 -4.13
CA ARG A 96 -8.64 -19.75 -5.51
C ARG A 96 -9.47 -18.48 -5.69
N ARG A 97 -10.68 -18.44 -5.12
CA ARG A 97 -11.56 -17.28 -5.18
C ARG A 97 -10.91 -16.05 -4.53
N VAL A 98 -10.52 -16.18 -3.26
CA VAL A 98 -9.87 -15.12 -2.48
C VAL A 98 -8.63 -14.59 -3.20
N LEU A 99 -7.75 -15.48 -3.65
CA LEU A 99 -6.53 -15.08 -4.35
C LEU A 99 -6.79 -14.26 -5.61
N LEU A 100 -7.78 -14.64 -6.41
CA LEU A 100 -8.01 -14.03 -7.71
C LEU A 100 -8.91 -12.77 -7.65
N SER A 101 -9.77 -12.64 -6.64
CA SER A 101 -10.72 -11.52 -6.58
C SER A 101 -10.36 -10.41 -5.59
N SER A 102 -9.52 -10.69 -4.59
CA SER A 102 -9.27 -9.73 -3.52
C SER A 102 -8.36 -8.57 -3.94
N ALA A 103 -8.76 -7.33 -3.63
CA ALA A 103 -7.89 -6.15 -3.76
C ALA A 103 -6.89 -6.05 -2.59
N MET A 104 -7.30 -6.48 -1.40
CA MET A 104 -6.48 -6.56 -0.20
C MET A 104 -6.52 -7.98 0.37
N LEU A 105 -5.36 -8.51 0.76
CA LEU A 105 -5.24 -9.85 1.34
C LEU A 105 -4.63 -9.80 2.73
N GLY A 106 -5.19 -10.60 3.63
CA GLY A 106 -4.51 -11.07 4.84
C GLY A 106 -3.87 -12.42 4.56
N VAL A 107 -2.56 -12.53 4.80
CA VAL A 107 -1.77 -13.73 4.55
C VAL A 107 -1.21 -14.22 5.87
N ARG A 108 -1.73 -15.35 6.35
CA ARG A 108 -1.13 -16.10 7.45
C ARG A 108 -0.19 -17.14 6.87
N GLY A 109 1.06 -17.12 7.32
CA GLY A 109 2.10 -17.92 6.72
C GLY A 109 3.35 -18.04 7.56
N ARG A 110 4.33 -18.71 6.97
CA ARG A 110 5.64 -18.92 7.56
C ARG A 110 6.68 -18.16 6.77
N VAL A 111 7.51 -17.39 7.45
CA VAL A 111 8.65 -16.69 6.85
C VAL A 111 9.68 -17.73 6.41
N GLN A 112 10.16 -17.58 5.18
CA GLN A 112 11.25 -18.34 4.61
C GLN A 112 12.30 -17.33 4.13
N ARG A 113 13.53 -17.46 4.65
CA ARG A 113 14.65 -16.61 4.28
C ARG A 113 15.72 -17.43 3.57
N GLU A 114 16.07 -17.01 2.36
CA GLU A 114 17.13 -17.59 1.54
C GLU A 114 18.14 -16.49 1.23
N GLY A 115 19.18 -16.40 2.08
CA GLY A 115 20.14 -15.30 2.04
C GLY A 115 19.43 -13.96 2.33
N GLU A 116 19.49 -13.04 1.38
CA GLU A 116 18.87 -11.71 1.48
C GLU A 116 17.38 -11.72 1.09
N VAL A 117 16.93 -12.76 0.40
CA VAL A 117 15.55 -12.86 -0.10
C VAL A 117 14.65 -13.42 0.99
N VAL A 118 13.51 -12.76 1.21
CA VAL A 118 12.52 -13.14 2.21
C VAL A 118 11.18 -13.34 1.53
N HIS A 119 10.55 -14.47 1.85
CA HIS A 119 9.22 -14.82 1.40
C HIS A 119 8.31 -15.14 2.58
N LEU A 120 7.07 -14.69 2.52
CA LEU A 120 6.00 -15.20 3.36
C LEU A 120 5.32 -16.35 2.63
N VAL A 121 5.55 -17.58 3.09
CA VAL A 121 4.92 -18.77 2.52
C VAL A 121 3.50 -18.88 3.05
N ALA A 122 2.52 -18.61 2.18
CA ALA A 122 1.12 -18.58 2.52
C ALA A 122 0.59 -19.95 2.94
N HIS A 123 -0.23 -19.96 3.99
CA HIS A 123 -0.93 -21.15 4.48
C HIS A 123 -2.43 -20.91 4.56
N GLU A 124 -2.84 -19.72 4.99
CA GLU A 124 -4.24 -19.27 4.98
C GLU A 124 -4.32 -17.87 4.40
N LEU A 125 -5.41 -17.62 3.68
CA LEU A 125 -5.65 -16.37 2.99
C LEU A 125 -7.04 -15.85 3.35
N THR A 126 -7.08 -14.58 3.70
CA THR A 126 -8.30 -13.88 4.08
C THR A 126 -8.51 -12.73 3.11
N ASP A 127 -9.73 -12.65 2.55
CA ASP A 127 -10.15 -11.50 1.75
C ASP A 127 -10.41 -10.32 2.69
N LEU A 128 -9.62 -9.25 2.56
CA LEU A 128 -9.79 -8.00 3.34
C LEU A 128 -10.31 -6.85 2.47
N SER A 129 -10.87 -7.16 1.30
CA SER A 129 -11.36 -6.14 0.36
C SER A 129 -12.54 -5.34 0.94
N ALA A 130 -13.32 -5.94 1.84
CA ALA A 130 -14.39 -5.24 2.54
C ALA A 130 -13.84 -4.20 3.53
N GLU A 131 -12.79 -4.54 4.28
CA GLU A 131 -12.08 -3.59 5.13
C GLU A 131 -11.44 -2.47 4.31
N LEU A 132 -10.84 -2.79 3.15
CA LEU A 132 -10.32 -1.78 2.24
C LEU A 132 -11.42 -0.83 1.75
N ALA A 133 -12.57 -1.37 1.33
CA ALA A 133 -13.71 -0.56 0.89
C ALA A 133 -14.25 0.36 2.00
N SER A 134 -14.15 -0.08 3.26
CA SER A 134 -14.55 0.74 4.41
C SER A 134 -13.67 1.99 4.60
N VAL A 135 -12.43 2.02 4.08
CA VAL A 135 -11.54 3.18 4.24
C VAL A 135 -12.18 4.45 3.65
N GLY A 136 -12.88 4.33 2.52
CA GLY A 136 -13.57 5.46 1.88
C GLY A 136 -14.72 6.06 2.71
N SER A 137 -15.24 5.35 3.70
CA SER A 137 -16.32 5.82 4.60
C SER A 137 -15.83 6.16 6.01
N ARG A 138 -14.53 6.02 6.30
CA ARG A 138 -13.97 6.31 7.62
C ARG A 138 -13.66 7.80 7.77
N GLU A 139 -14.48 8.49 8.55
CA GLU A 139 -14.16 9.81 9.11
C GLU A 139 -13.05 9.65 10.17
N THR A 140 -11.82 9.44 9.73
CA THR A 140 -10.66 9.66 10.60
C THR A 140 -10.31 11.14 10.55
N PRO A 141 -10.18 11.84 11.69
CA PRO A 141 -9.64 13.19 11.70
C PRO A 141 -8.26 13.13 11.06
N PHE A 142 -8.10 13.78 9.92
CA PHE A 142 -6.79 14.01 9.34
C PHE A 142 -5.99 14.82 10.37
N PRO A 143 -4.82 14.36 10.85
CA PRO A 143 -3.95 15.24 11.60
C PRO A 143 -3.48 16.31 10.62
N LEU A 144 -4.19 17.44 10.58
CA LEU A 144 -3.68 18.66 9.99
C LEU A 144 -2.35 18.91 10.70
N PRO A 145 -1.21 18.95 9.99
CA PRO A 145 -0.06 19.60 10.57
C PRO A 145 -0.52 21.02 10.83
N HIS A 146 -0.78 21.34 12.09
CA HIS A 146 -0.82 22.72 12.55
C HIS A 146 0.63 23.20 12.52
N GLY A 147 1.21 23.24 11.32
CA GLY A 147 2.32 24.11 11.02
C GLY A 147 1.71 25.49 11.06
N ARG A 148 2.01 26.23 12.12
CA ARG A 148 1.92 27.69 12.12
C ARG A 148 2.30 28.17 10.73
N GLY A 149 1.32 28.75 10.01
CA GLY A 149 1.64 29.92 9.22
C GLY A 149 2.36 30.90 10.14
N ASP A 150 3.19 31.75 9.56
CA ASP A 150 4.10 32.72 10.20
C ASP A 150 5.57 32.28 10.00
N GLU A 151 6.15 32.69 8.86
CA GLU A 151 7.55 33.15 8.68
C GLU A 151 8.02 32.93 7.24
N ALA A 152 7.61 33.82 6.34
CA ALA A 152 8.49 34.29 5.28
C ALA A 152 8.80 35.76 5.60
N HIS A 153 9.97 35.93 6.19
CA HIS A 153 10.59 37.19 6.56
C HIS A 153 10.72 38.17 5.39
N HIS A 154 10.62 39.45 5.73
CA HIS A 154 10.98 40.63 4.94
C HIS A 154 12.21 40.44 4.03
N GLY A 155 12.04 40.83 2.77
CA GLY A 155 13.08 41.42 1.91
C GLY A 155 12.32 42.18 0.82
N GLY A 156 12.56 43.43 0.48
CA GLY A 156 13.66 44.36 0.66
C GLY A 156 13.51 45.30 -0.53
N SER A 157 13.45 46.62 -0.30
CA SER A 157 13.21 47.62 -1.35
C SER A 157 14.29 47.63 -2.45
N GLY A 158 13.86 47.93 -3.70
CA GLY A 158 14.70 48.37 -4.82
C GLY A 158 14.78 47.34 -5.96
N ILE A 159 14.71 47.65 -7.26
CA ILE A 159 14.79 48.90 -8.03
C ILE A 159 13.99 48.66 -9.35
N ASP A 160 13.27 49.67 -9.81
CA ASP A 160 12.53 49.71 -11.09
C ASP A 160 13.51 49.67 -12.31
N PRO A 161 13.37 48.73 -13.25
CA PRO A 161 14.27 48.60 -14.41
C PRO A 161 14.10 49.67 -15.50
N ARG A 162 13.35 50.76 -15.27
CA ARG A 162 13.10 51.82 -16.27
C ARG A 162 13.98 53.07 -16.18
N SER A 163 15.10 53.06 -15.47
CA SER A 163 16.02 54.19 -15.47
C SER A 163 17.48 53.75 -15.60
N LEU A 164 18.06 53.90 -16.81
CA LEU A 164 19.46 54.30 -17.08
C LEU A 164 19.63 54.60 -18.59
N PRO A 165 20.53 55.52 -19.00
CA PRO A 165 20.39 56.32 -20.20
C PRO A 165 21.20 55.88 -21.43
N LYS A 166 20.85 56.51 -22.55
CA LYS A 166 21.33 56.42 -23.94
C LYS A 166 22.85 56.54 -24.08
N GLY A 167 23.45 55.62 -24.83
CA GLY A 167 24.89 55.60 -25.16
C GLY A 167 25.33 56.75 -26.07
N ARG A 168 26.57 57.21 -25.86
CA ARG A 168 27.34 58.07 -26.77
C ARG A 168 28.45 57.23 -27.40
N ASN A 169 28.49 57.25 -28.73
CA ASN A 169 29.70 57.46 -29.53
C ASN A 169 29.32 58.48 -30.60
#